data_AF-A0A645HLW0-F1
#
_entry.id   AF-A0A645HLW0-F1
#
_cell.length_a   1.000
_cell.length_b   1.000
_cell.length_c   1.000
_cell.angle_alpha   90.00
_cell.angle_beta   90.00
_cell.angle_gamma   90.00
#
_symmetry.space_group_name_H-M   'P 1'
#
loop_
_entity.id
_entity.type
_entity.pdbx_description
1 polymer ?
#
loop_
_entity_poly.entity_id
_entity_poly.type
_entity_poly.pdbx_seq_one_letter_code
_entity_poly.pdbx_strand_id
1 'polypeptide(L)'
;MKSFIATITSDEYGATIEWRYYNDGKAWLGKIVYKKKTILWLSVWDGFFKTSFYFTEKHLEAISELNISDTIKGDFYNAKLVGKLMSMIININTDEQLDDLLKIVRFKKSLK
;
A
#
# COMPACT_ATOMS: atom_id res chain seq x y z
N MET A 1 -2.41 -19.40 3.79
CA MET A 1 -1.89 -18.05 3.52
C MET A 1 -0.38 -18.01 3.48
N LYS A 2 0.23 -17.50 2.41
CA LYS A 2 1.55 -16.87 2.54
C LYS A 2 1.32 -15.53 3.24
N SER A 3 2.04 -15.27 4.33
CA SER A 3 1.97 -13.98 5.03
C SER A 3 2.34 -12.85 4.05
N PHE A 4 1.50 -11.82 3.94
CA PHE A 4 1.79 -10.64 3.11
C PHE A 4 3.20 -10.09 3.38
N ILE A 5 3.55 -9.96 4.65
CA ILE A 5 4.87 -9.50 5.10
C ILE A 5 5.97 -10.42 4.58
N ALA A 6 5.83 -11.74 4.74
CA ALA A 6 6.82 -12.71 4.26
C ALA A 6 7.03 -12.61 2.74
N THR A 7 5.96 -12.37 1.98
CA THR A 7 6.03 -12.17 0.52
C THR A 7 6.80 -10.91 0.17
N ILE A 8 6.47 -9.76 0.76
CA ILE A 8 7.14 -8.49 0.41
C ILE A 8 8.58 -8.40 0.93
N THR A 9 8.96 -9.18 1.94
CA THR A 9 10.33 -9.24 2.44
C THR A 9 11.18 -10.34 1.79
N SER A 10 10.60 -11.15 0.89
CA SER A 10 11.34 -12.15 0.13
C SER A 10 12.30 -11.50 -0.88
N ASP A 11 13.29 -12.25 -1.38
CA ASP A 11 14.26 -11.75 -2.36
C ASP A 11 13.60 -11.24 -3.66
N GLU A 12 12.45 -11.80 -4.05
CA GLU A 12 11.67 -11.35 -5.21
C GLU A 12 11.23 -9.88 -5.06
N TYR A 13 10.79 -9.51 -3.87
CA TYR A 13 10.28 -8.17 -3.58
C TYR A 13 11.36 -7.25 -3.01
N GLY A 14 12.25 -7.77 -2.16
CA GLY A 14 13.39 -7.07 -1.58
C GLY A 14 13.00 -5.85 -0.74
N ALA A 15 11.79 -5.82 -0.19
CA ALA A 15 11.36 -4.74 0.67
C ALA A 15 11.73 -5.03 2.14
N THR A 16 11.92 -3.97 2.91
CA THR A 16 12.10 -4.04 4.36
C THR A 16 10.94 -3.34 5.05
N ILE A 17 10.72 -3.67 6.33
CA ILE A 17 9.71 -3.03 7.16
C ILE A 17 10.37 -2.33 8.34
N GLU A 18 10.03 -1.05 8.53
CA GLU A 18 10.44 -0.24 9.67
C GLU A 18 9.23 -0.02 10.57
N TRP A 19 9.22 -0.61 11.76
CA TRP A 19 8.13 -0.47 12.72
C TRP A 19 8.31 0.74 13.62
N ARG A 20 7.23 1.47 13.86
CA ARG A 20 7.17 2.58 14.82
C ARG A 20 5.85 2.52 15.57
N TYR A 21 5.91 2.68 16.89
CA TYR A 21 4.72 2.85 17.71
C TYR A 21 4.36 4.33 17.82
N TYR A 22 3.11 4.66 17.53
CA TYR A 22 2.58 6.02 17.57
C TYR A 22 1.65 6.15 18.77
N ASN A 23 1.99 7.06 19.69
CA ASN A 23 1.27 7.23 20.96
C ASN A 23 -0.11 7.89 20.79
N ASP A 24 -0.27 8.73 19.78
CA ASP A 24 -1.52 9.43 19.46
C ASP A 24 -2.60 8.46 18.97
N GLY A 25 -2.25 7.55 18.06
CA GLY A 25 -3.14 6.50 17.55
C GLY A 25 -3.11 5.22 18.37
N LYS A 26 -2.23 5.11 19.38
CA LYS A 26 -1.92 3.88 20.13
C LYS A 26 -1.78 2.65 19.22
N ALA A 27 -1.09 2.84 18.09
CA ALA A 27 -1.04 1.86 17.02
C ALA A 27 0.40 1.66 16.51
N TRP A 28 0.66 0.43 16.06
CA TRP A 28 1.88 0.11 15.32
C TRP A 28 1.72 0.49 13.86
N LEU A 29 2.69 1.26 13.36
CA LEU A 29 2.80 1.66 11.98
C LEU A 29 4.07 1.06 11.37
N GLY A 30 3.89 0.21 10.37
CA GLY A 30 4.95 -0.37 9.57
C GLY A 30 5.16 0.46 8.31
N LYS A 31 6.36 0.97 8.12
CA LYS A 31 6.76 1.63 6.88
C LYS A 31 7.50 0.61 6.01
N ILE A 32 6.93 0.28 4.85
CA ILE A 32 7.52 -0.68 3.92
C ILE A 32 8.38 0.12 2.93
N VAL A 33 9.66 -0.26 2.83
CA VAL A 33 10.67 0.46 2.06
C VAL A 33 11.31 -0.48 1.06
N TYR A 34 11.46 -0.03 -0.19
CA TYR A 34 12.29 -0.68 -1.20
C TYR A 34 13.44 0.27 -1.56
N LYS A 35 14.67 -0.15 -1.29
CA LYS A 35 15.87 0.71 -1.35
C LYS A 35 15.68 1.97 -0.49
N LYS A 36 15.51 3.13 -1.10
CA LYS A 36 15.23 4.42 -0.41
C LYS A 36 13.77 4.87 -0.55
N LYS A 37 12.94 4.13 -1.29
CA LYS A 37 11.57 4.49 -1.64
C LYS A 37 10.59 3.89 -0.66
N THR A 38 9.71 4.72 -0.11
CA THR A 38 8.56 4.21 0.66
C THR A 38 7.54 3.65 -0.32
N ILE A 39 7.22 2.37 -0.15
CA ILE A 39 6.21 1.69 -0.97
C ILE A 39 4.83 1.94 -0.37
N LEU A 40 4.64 1.57 0.89
CA LEU A 40 3.38 1.78 1.60
C LEU A 40 3.62 1.96 3.09
N TRP A 41 2.60 2.49 3.75
CA TRP A 41 2.43 2.42 5.19
C TRP A 41 1.40 1.35 5.52
N LEU A 42 1.65 0.61 6.59
CA LEU A 42 0.80 -0.46 7.09
C LEU A 42 0.45 -0.16 8.54
N SER A 43 -0.84 -0.12 8.85
CA SER A 43 -1.34 0.00 10.23
C SER A 43 -2.13 -1.24 10.60
N VAL A 44 -1.85 -1.79 11.76
CA VAL A 44 -2.52 -3.00 12.26
C VAL A 44 -3.72 -2.60 13.10
N TRP A 45 -4.87 -3.21 12.83
CA TRP A 45 -6.13 -3.00 13.53
C TRP A 45 -6.70 -4.35 13.98
N ASP A 46 -7.74 -4.33 14.81
CA ASP A 46 -8.43 -5.56 15.20
C ASP A 46 -9.16 -6.18 14.00
N GLY A 47 -8.83 -7.43 13.66
CA GLY A 47 -9.43 -8.17 12.54
C GLY A 47 -8.97 -7.78 11.12
N PHE A 48 -8.14 -6.74 10.95
CA PHE A 48 -7.65 -6.34 9.62
C PHE A 48 -6.36 -5.51 9.71
N PHE A 49 -5.69 -5.29 8.58
CA PHE A 49 -4.66 -4.25 8.48
C PHE A 49 -4.99 -3.28 7.34
N LYS A 50 -4.62 -2.02 7.52
CA LYS A 50 -4.84 -0.97 6.54
C LYS A 50 -3.51 -0.59 5.90
N THR A 51 -3.51 -0.57 4.57
CA THR A 51 -2.37 -0.10 3.78
C THR A 51 -2.66 1.28 3.20
N SER A 52 -1.62 2.09 3.04
CA SER A 52 -1.72 3.42 2.45
C SER A 52 -0.55 3.67 1.51
N PHE A 53 -0.87 3.96 0.26
CA PHE A 53 0.07 4.36 -0.78
C PHE A 53 -0.16 5.83 -1.12
N TYR A 54 0.91 6.54 -1.47
CA TYR A 54 0.82 7.92 -1.90
C TYR A 54 1.28 8.06 -3.34
N PHE A 55 0.43 8.64 -4.19
CA PHE A 55 0.69 8.89 -5.60
C PHE A 55 0.56 10.37 -5.92
N THR A 56 0.97 10.75 -7.12
CA THR A 56 0.92 12.11 -7.68
C THR A 56 0.22 12.02 -9.02
N GLU A 57 -0.27 13.13 -9.55
CA GLU A 57 -1.03 13.19 -10.81
C GLU A 57 -0.35 12.44 -11.97
N LYS A 58 0.99 12.49 -12.08
CA LYS A 58 1.75 11.75 -13.11
C LYS A 58 1.59 10.22 -13.09
N HIS A 59 0.99 9.64 -12.05
CA HIS A 59 0.74 8.20 -11.96
C HIS A 59 -0.69 7.80 -12.31
N LEU A 60 -1.61 8.76 -12.54
CA LEU A 60 -3.04 8.49 -12.70
C LEU A 60 -3.36 7.60 -13.89
N GLU A 61 -2.74 7.87 -15.04
CA GLU A 61 -2.91 7.09 -16.26
C GLU A 61 -2.46 5.64 -16.03
N ALA A 62 -1.24 5.44 -15.53
CA ALA A 62 -0.72 4.11 -15.26
C ALA A 62 -1.52 3.34 -14.19
N ILE A 63 -2.12 4.04 -13.22
CA ILE A 63 -3.03 3.42 -12.23
C ILE A 63 -4.35 3.00 -12.88
N SER A 64 -4.88 3.78 -13.84
CA SER A 64 -6.12 3.43 -14.54
C SER A 64 -5.98 2.12 -15.33
N GLU A 65 -4.78 1.84 -15.82
CA GLU A 65 -4.42 0.63 -16.58
C GLU A 65 -4.11 -0.59 -15.69
N LEU A 66 -3.93 -0.41 -14.37
CA LEU A 66 -3.66 -1.54 -13.48
C LEU A 66 -4.84 -2.51 -13.45
N ASN A 67 -4.56 -3.80 -13.56
CA ASN A 67 -5.57 -4.86 -13.43
C ASN A 67 -5.89 -5.14 -11.96
N ILE A 68 -6.52 -4.17 -11.29
CA ILE A 68 -7.01 -4.22 -9.90
C ILE A 68 -8.50 -3.86 -9.86
N SER A 69 -9.17 -4.18 -8.76
CA SER A 69 -10.59 -3.90 -8.53
C SER A 69 -10.98 -2.45 -8.86
N ASP A 70 -12.10 -2.30 -9.58
CA ASP A 70 -12.69 -1.00 -9.89
C ASP A 70 -13.13 -0.24 -8.63
N THR A 71 -13.44 -0.95 -7.54
CA THR A 71 -13.72 -0.32 -6.24
C THR A 71 -12.48 0.38 -5.71
N ILE A 72 -11.30 -0.26 -5.76
CA ILE A 72 -10.04 0.36 -5.30
C ILE A 72 -9.71 1.59 -6.16
N LYS A 73 -9.91 1.51 -7.48
CA LYS A 73 -9.72 2.65 -8.38
C LYS A 73 -10.70 3.78 -8.06
N GLY A 74 -11.98 3.48 -7.94
CA GLY A 74 -13.03 4.44 -7.63
C GLY A 74 -12.76 5.18 -6.31
N ASP A 75 -12.44 4.45 -5.25
CA ASP A 75 -12.08 5.03 -3.95
C ASP A 75 -10.85 5.92 -4.04
N PHE A 76 -9.84 5.51 -4.82
CA PHE A 76 -8.62 6.30 -5.04
C PHE A 76 -8.89 7.61 -5.79
N TYR A 77 -9.68 7.59 -6.88
CA TYR A 77 -10.00 8.78 -7.65
C TYR A 77 -10.93 9.75 -6.89
N ASN A 78 -11.74 9.23 -5.96
CA ASN A 78 -12.59 10.03 -5.08
C ASN A 78 -11.86 10.50 -3.80
N ALA A 79 -10.65 10.02 -3.54
CA ALA A 79 -9.91 10.35 -2.33
C ALA A 79 -9.50 11.82 -2.31
N LYS A 80 -9.65 12.45 -1.14
CA LYS A 80 -9.23 13.83 -0.93
C LYS A 80 -7.71 13.96 -1.07
N LEU A 81 -7.26 14.96 -1.82
CA LEU A 81 -5.85 15.32 -1.92
C LEU A 81 -5.29 15.79 -0.57
N VAL A 82 -4.10 15.31 -0.24
CA VAL A 82 -3.28 15.84 0.86
C VAL A 82 -2.08 16.56 0.24
N GLY A 83 -2.22 17.88 0.09
CA GLY A 83 -1.29 18.67 -0.73
C GLY A 83 -1.34 18.21 -2.20
N LYS A 84 -0.23 17.69 -2.72
CA LYS A 84 -0.13 17.11 -4.08
C LYS A 84 -0.24 15.58 -4.12
N LEU A 85 -0.47 14.97 -2.96
CA LEU A 85 -0.50 13.51 -2.82
C LEU A 85 -1.93 13.00 -2.79
N MET A 86 -2.16 11.96 -3.59
CA MET A 86 -3.38 11.16 -3.59
C MET A 86 -3.12 9.88 -2.80
N SER A 87 -3.96 9.58 -1.81
CA SER A 87 -3.85 8.37 -1.01
C SER A 87 -4.69 7.26 -1.60
N MET A 88 -4.08 6.12 -1.91
CA MET A 88 -4.79 4.86 -2.15
C MET A 88 -4.77 4.06 -0.85
N ILE A 89 -5.94 3.81 -0.28
CA ILE A 89 -6.10 3.12 1.00
C ILE A 89 -6.81 1.79 0.75
N ILE A 90 -6.29 0.70 1.32
CA ILE A 90 -6.90 -0.62 1.22
C ILE A 90 -6.93 -1.25 2.60
N ASN A 91 -8.12 -1.60 3.08
CA ASN A 91 -8.31 -2.40 4.28
C ASN A 91 -8.29 -3.87 3.87
N ILE A 92 -7.31 -4.63 4.38
CA ILE A 92 -7.09 -6.03 4.05
C ILE A 92 -7.65 -6.88 5.19
N ASN A 93 -8.74 -7.57 4.90
CA ASN A 93 -9.40 -8.53 5.78
C ASN A 93 -9.76 -9.84 5.07
N THR A 94 -9.55 -9.94 3.75
CA THR A 94 -9.70 -11.18 2.99
C THR A 94 -8.48 -11.47 2.10
N ASP A 95 -8.35 -12.72 1.66
CA ASP A 95 -7.25 -13.16 0.80
C ASP A 95 -7.37 -12.62 -0.62
N GLU A 96 -8.59 -12.38 -1.13
CA GLU A 96 -8.81 -11.84 -2.47
C GLU A 96 -8.20 -10.44 -2.62
N GLN A 97 -8.19 -9.65 -1.54
CA GLN A 97 -7.60 -8.31 -1.51
C GLN A 97 -6.06 -8.35 -1.56
N LEU A 98 -5.43 -9.47 -1.20
CA LEU A 98 -3.97 -9.60 -1.24
C LEU A 98 -3.41 -9.59 -2.65
N ASP A 99 -4.14 -10.11 -3.64
CA ASP A 99 -3.71 -10.12 -5.04
C ASP A 99 -3.55 -8.69 -5.58
N ASP A 100 -4.59 -7.87 -5.40
CA ASP A 100 -4.56 -6.46 -5.80
C ASP A 100 -3.51 -5.68 -5.02
N LEU A 101 -3.38 -5.93 -3.71
CA LEU A 101 -2.32 -5.32 -2.90
C LEU A 101 -0.92 -5.63 -3.47
N LEU A 102 -0.66 -6.88 -3.85
CA LEU A 102 0.64 -7.27 -4.40
C LEU A 102 0.90 -6.66 -5.78
N LYS A 103 -0.12 -6.51 -6.64
CA LYS A 103 -0.02 -5.77 -7.91
C LYS A 103 0.35 -4.31 -7.67
N ILE A 104 -0.28 -3.66 -6.70
CA ILE A 104 -0.03 -2.24 -6.37
C ILE A 104 1.37 -2.08 -5.76
N VAL A 105 1.83 -3.03 -4.93
CA VAL A 105 3.21 -3.07 -4.43
C VAL A 105 4.21 -3.16 -5.59
N ARG A 106 4.00 -4.07 -6.55
CA ARG A 106 4.86 -4.23 -7.74
C ARG A 106 4.88 -2.96 -8.58
N PHE A 107 3.72 -2.37 -8.83
CA PHE A 107 3.58 -1.10 -9.53
C PHE A 107 4.34 0.03 -8.81
N LYS A 108 4.08 0.23 -7.52
CA LYS A 108 4.74 1.27 -6.72
C LYS A 108 6.26 1.12 -6.70
N LYS A 109 6.75 -0.13 -6.69
CA LYS A 109 8.16 -0.49 -6.78
C LYS A 109 8.77 -0.15 -8.15
N SER A 110 8.01 -0.27 -9.24
CA SER A 110 8.49 -0.01 -10.61
C SER A 110 8.53 1.48 -10.99
N LEU A 111 7.76 2.33 -10.31
CA LEU A 111 7.80 3.77 -10.53
C LEU A 111 9.22 4.32 -10.36
N LYS A 112 9.57 5.37 -11.12
CA LYS A 112 10.84 6.13 -10.96
C LYS A 112 10.71 7.16 -9.85
#